data_AF-A0A3C0G5Z2-F1
#
_entry.id   AF-A0A3C0G5Z2-F1
#
_cell.length_a   1.000
_cell.length_b   1.000
_cell.length_c   1.000
_cell.angle_alpha   90.00
_cell.angle_beta   90.00
_cell.angle_gamma   90.00
#
_symmetry.space_group_name_H-M   'P 1'
#
loop_
_entity.id
_entity.type
_entity.pdbx_description
1 polymer ?
#
loop_
_entity_poly.entity_id
_entity_poly.type
_entity_poly.pdbx_seq_one_letter_code
_entity_poly.pdbx_strand_id
1 'polypeptide(L)'
;TDVCVPEHQKNKPRETPWGTMSYLEYKYRMEFEKEEYDEIDKYCKEKGIEWSASPWDLDSLEFLLQYDIPWIKIPSAMITNEKLMRASAATGKKIIFSTGMSTYEEIDNAVEWLQGADTLMLHCNSSYPAPLEDLNLLCIQTLREKYGCEVGYSG
;
A
#
# COMPACT_ATOMS: atom_id res chain seq x y z
N THR A 1 14.19 6.58 1.22
CA THR A 1 14.58 7.49 0.11
C THR A 1 13.48 8.54 -0.05
N ASP A 2 13.67 9.56 -0.90
CA ASP A 2 12.64 10.62 -1.12
C ASP A 2 11.92 10.47 -2.46
N VAL A 3 12.15 9.36 -3.16
CA VAL A 3 11.67 9.12 -4.53
C VAL A 3 10.14 9.13 -4.60
N CYS A 4 9.49 8.63 -3.56
CA CYS A 4 8.04 8.58 -3.44
C CYS A 4 7.37 9.93 -3.13
N VAL A 5 8.14 11.00 -2.87
CA VAL A 5 7.61 12.33 -2.56
C VAL A 5 7.71 13.25 -3.79
N PRO A 6 6.59 13.69 -4.39
CA PRO A 6 6.62 14.65 -5.49
C PRO A 6 7.36 15.94 -5.09
N GLU A 7 8.21 16.46 -5.98
CA GLU A 7 9.09 17.59 -5.67
C GLU A 7 8.33 18.81 -5.13
N HIS A 8 7.17 19.11 -5.72
CA HIS A 8 6.31 20.22 -5.32
C HIS A 8 5.65 20.04 -3.93
N GLN A 9 5.72 18.86 -3.32
CA GLN A 9 5.19 18.58 -1.99
C GLN A 9 6.26 18.69 -0.90
N LYS A 10 7.54 18.44 -1.21
CA LYS A 10 8.62 18.31 -0.21
C LYS A 10 8.70 19.47 0.77
N ASN A 11 8.61 20.70 0.26
CA ASN A 11 8.75 21.92 1.05
C ASN A 11 7.42 22.52 1.53
N LYS A 12 6.27 21.85 1.31
CA LYS A 12 5.00 22.37 1.78
C LYS A 12 4.94 22.31 3.31
N PRO A 13 4.59 23.40 4.00
CA PRO A 13 4.46 23.40 5.45
C PRO A 13 3.28 22.52 5.88
N ARG A 14 3.46 21.80 6.97
CA ARG A 14 2.43 21.02 7.66
C ARG A 14 2.42 21.36 9.14
N GLU A 15 1.21 21.48 9.68
CA GLU A 15 0.98 21.47 11.12
C GLU A 15 1.13 20.03 11.62
N THR A 16 2.01 19.83 12.59
CA THR A 16 2.30 18.52 13.18
C THR A 16 2.26 18.60 14.71
N PRO A 17 2.20 17.47 15.44
CA PRO A 17 2.29 17.46 16.89
C PRO A 17 3.57 18.10 17.47
N TRP A 18 4.58 18.35 16.63
CA TRP A 18 5.86 18.92 17.01
C TRP A 18 6.11 20.33 16.44
N GLY A 19 5.05 20.99 15.98
CA GLY A 19 5.10 22.32 15.36
C GLY A 19 5.05 22.28 13.84
N THR A 20 5.05 23.46 13.22
CA THR A 20 5.07 23.61 11.77
C THR A 20 6.41 23.18 11.20
N MET A 21 6.41 22.25 10.25
CA MET A 21 7.61 21.79 9.54
C MET A 21 7.26 21.43 8.09
N SER A 22 8.26 21.27 7.23
CA SER A 22 8.04 20.81 5.86
C SER A 22 7.50 19.37 5.83
N TYR A 23 6.83 19.00 4.75
CA TYR A 23 6.39 17.62 4.53
C TYR A 23 7.55 16.63 4.65
N LEU A 24 8.73 17.00 4.16
CA LEU A 24 9.91 16.14 4.18
C LEU A 24 10.46 15.95 5.61
N GLU A 25 10.56 17.03 6.39
CA GLU A 25 10.96 16.93 7.81
C GLU A 25 9.97 16.10 8.62
N TYR A 26 8.67 16.26 8.36
CA TYR A 26 7.65 15.44 9.00
C TYR A 26 7.80 13.96 8.63
N LYS A 27 8.05 13.67 7.34
CA LYS A 27 8.31 12.30 6.86
C LYS A 27 9.49 11.66 7.57
N TYR A 28 10.65 12.31 7.61
CA TYR A 28 11.84 11.76 8.28
C TYR A 28 11.64 11.52 9.77
N ARG A 29 10.79 12.32 10.42
CA ARG A 29 10.49 12.15 11.83
C ARG A 29 9.54 10.98 12.11
N MET A 30 8.76 10.57 11.12
CA MET A 30 7.74 9.52 11.23
C MET A 30 8.21 8.16 10.68
N GLU A 31 9.15 8.17 9.74
CA GLU A 31 9.64 6.96 9.10
C GLU A 31 10.54 6.16 10.04
N PHE A 32 10.34 4.85 9.99
CA PHE A 32 11.21 3.88 10.62
C PHE A 32 12.40 3.57 9.73
N GLU A 33 13.55 3.37 10.37
CA GLU A 33 14.76 2.86 9.74
C GLU A 33 14.87 1.36 10.01
N LYS A 34 15.99 0.77 9.58
CA LYS A 34 16.15 -0.69 9.58
C LYS A 34 16.00 -1.28 10.98
N GLU A 35 16.56 -0.61 11.98
CA GLU A 35 16.57 -1.05 13.37
C GLU A 35 15.14 -1.22 13.94
N GLU A 36 14.22 -0.31 13.61
CA GLU A 36 12.82 -0.44 14.03
C GLU A 36 12.10 -1.58 13.31
N TYR A 37 12.35 -1.78 12.00
CA TYR A 37 11.78 -2.91 11.26
C TYR A 37 12.32 -4.26 11.76
N ASP A 38 13.61 -4.33 12.14
CA ASP A 38 14.21 -5.52 12.74
C ASP A 38 13.52 -5.88 14.07
N GLU A 39 13.20 -4.89 14.89
CA GLU A 39 12.48 -5.12 16.15
C GLU A 39 11.02 -5.55 15.91
N ILE A 40 10.33 -4.96 14.92
CA ILE A 40 8.98 -5.40 14.52
C ILE A 40 9.01 -6.86 14.07
N ASP A 41 9.93 -7.22 13.18
CA ASP A 41 10.04 -8.59 12.65
C ASP A 41 10.30 -9.61 13.76
N LYS A 42 11.25 -9.31 14.64
CA LYS A 42 11.56 -10.14 15.82
C LYS A 42 10.35 -10.29 16.73
N TYR A 43 9.68 -9.19 17.08
CA TYR A 43 8.55 -9.22 18.00
C TYR A 43 7.36 -9.98 17.41
N CYS A 44 7.06 -9.78 16.13
CA CYS A 44 6.02 -10.52 15.40
C CYS A 44 6.31 -12.02 15.41
N LYS A 45 7.55 -12.44 15.16
CA LYS A 45 7.99 -13.84 15.26
C LYS A 45 7.82 -14.41 16.66
N GLU A 46 8.21 -13.67 17.70
CA GLU A 46 8.04 -14.08 19.10
C GLU A 46 6.57 -14.27 19.50
N LYS A 47 5.66 -13.50 18.90
CA LYS A 47 4.22 -13.59 19.15
C LYS A 47 3.46 -14.53 18.21
N GLY A 48 4.11 -15.07 17.18
CA GLY A 48 3.45 -15.86 16.14
C GLY A 48 2.43 -15.04 15.34
N ILE A 49 2.74 -13.76 15.11
CA ILE A 49 1.92 -12.83 14.33
C ILE A 49 2.61 -12.60 12.99
N GLU A 50 1.90 -12.82 11.89
CA GLU A 50 2.38 -12.45 10.56
C GLU A 50 2.35 -10.93 10.37
N TRP A 51 3.35 -10.38 9.70
CA TRP A 51 3.44 -8.95 9.42
C TRP A 51 3.84 -8.70 7.98
N SER A 52 3.48 -7.52 7.49
CA SER A 52 3.89 -6.99 6.18
C SER A 52 3.79 -5.47 6.24
N ALA A 53 4.25 -4.80 5.18
CA ALA A 53 4.14 -3.37 5.02
C ALA A 53 3.83 -3.01 3.56
N SER A 54 3.64 -1.71 3.32
CA SER A 54 3.34 -1.17 1.99
C SER A 54 4.57 -0.52 1.38
N PRO A 55 5.14 -1.05 0.28
CA PRO A 55 6.17 -0.35 -0.46
C PRO A 55 5.55 0.80 -1.25
N TRP A 56 6.29 1.91 -1.33
CA TRP A 56 5.90 3.13 -2.06
C TRP A 56 6.72 3.33 -3.34
N ASP A 57 7.82 2.57 -3.48
CA ASP A 57 8.75 2.58 -4.60
C ASP A 57 9.53 1.25 -4.66
N LEU A 58 10.44 1.10 -5.63
CA LEU A 58 11.22 -0.13 -5.79
C LEU A 58 12.23 -0.34 -4.66
N ASP A 59 12.80 0.73 -4.12
CA ASP A 59 13.77 0.65 -3.02
C ASP A 59 13.10 0.14 -1.74
N SER A 60 11.90 0.63 -1.43
CA SER A 60 11.09 0.15 -0.30
C SER A 60 10.60 -1.28 -0.52
N LEU A 61 10.29 -1.68 -1.75
CA LEU A 61 10.02 -3.09 -2.07
C LEU A 61 11.24 -3.96 -1.79
N GLU A 62 12.43 -3.59 -2.31
CA GLU A 62 13.67 -4.33 -2.08
C GLU A 62 14.02 -4.42 -0.59
N PHE A 63 13.82 -3.33 0.16
CA PHE A 63 13.98 -3.30 1.61
C PHE A 63 13.05 -4.30 2.30
N LEU A 64 11.77 -4.35 1.95
CA LEU A 64 10.82 -5.29 2.56
C LEU A 64 11.14 -6.75 2.24
N LEU A 65 11.75 -7.03 1.10
CA LEU A 65 12.18 -8.38 0.71
C LEU A 65 13.37 -8.90 1.52
N GLN A 66 13.99 -8.08 2.38
CA GLN A 66 14.97 -8.55 3.37
C GLN A 66 14.32 -9.38 4.49
N TYR A 67 13.00 -9.30 4.65
CA TYR A 67 12.23 -10.01 5.67
C TYR A 67 11.36 -11.12 5.07
N ASP A 68 11.03 -12.12 5.90
CA ASP A 68 10.14 -13.21 5.51
C ASP A 68 8.67 -12.81 5.65
N ILE A 69 8.23 -11.88 4.81
CA ILE A 69 6.84 -11.41 4.79
C ILE A 69 5.95 -12.33 3.91
N PRO A 70 4.74 -12.68 4.36
CA PRO A 70 3.83 -13.58 3.63
C PRO A 70 3.12 -12.93 2.44
N TRP A 71 2.94 -11.60 2.45
CA TRP A 71 2.32 -10.85 1.36
C TRP A 71 2.94 -9.46 1.21
N ILE A 72 2.67 -8.80 0.09
CA ILE A 72 3.00 -7.39 -0.16
C ILE A 72 1.70 -6.59 -0.26
N LYS A 73 1.60 -5.49 0.48
CA LYS A 73 0.43 -4.61 0.45
C LYS A 73 0.67 -3.39 -0.44
N ILE A 74 0.03 -3.30 -1.61
CA ILE A 74 0.07 -2.08 -2.43
C ILE A 74 -1.01 -1.09 -1.96
N PRO A 75 -0.66 0.14 -1.57
CA PRO A 75 -1.64 1.15 -1.17
C PRO A 75 -2.33 1.73 -2.41
N SER A 76 -3.56 2.25 -2.26
CA SER A 76 -4.35 2.74 -3.41
C SER A 76 -3.65 3.85 -4.20
N ALA A 77 -2.83 4.66 -3.52
CA ALA A 77 -2.03 5.70 -4.15
C ALA A 77 -0.99 5.16 -5.16
N MET A 78 -0.66 3.86 -5.08
CA MET A 78 0.36 3.23 -5.92
C MET A 78 -0.19 2.22 -6.93
N ILE A 79 -1.51 2.05 -7.02
CA ILE A 79 -2.15 1.10 -7.96
C ILE A 79 -1.79 1.37 -9.43
N THR A 80 -1.53 2.63 -9.79
CA THR A 80 -1.17 3.06 -11.16
C THR A 80 0.33 2.98 -11.46
N ASN A 81 1.16 2.57 -10.50
CA ASN A 81 2.60 2.42 -10.71
C ASN A 81 2.92 1.04 -11.29
N GLU A 82 2.90 0.94 -12.61
CA GLU A 82 3.17 -0.30 -13.35
C GLU A 82 4.47 -0.99 -12.90
N LYS A 83 5.57 -0.23 -12.75
CA LYS A 83 6.88 -0.79 -12.39
C LYS A 83 6.83 -1.47 -11.03
N LEU A 84 6.23 -0.81 -10.03
CA LEU A 84 6.09 -1.35 -8.69
C LEU A 84 5.15 -2.57 -8.68
N MET A 85 4.04 -2.51 -9.41
CA MET A 85 3.06 -3.60 -9.50
C MET A 85 3.69 -4.86 -10.10
N ARG A 86 4.37 -4.73 -11.25
CA ARG A 86 5.05 -5.85 -11.90
C ARG A 86 6.21 -6.39 -11.06
N ALA A 87 7.01 -5.52 -10.45
CA ALA A 87 8.10 -5.94 -9.58
C ALA A 87 7.58 -6.72 -8.37
N SER A 88 6.46 -6.27 -7.77
CA SER A 88 5.82 -6.96 -6.66
C SER A 88 5.30 -8.33 -7.07
N ALA A 89 4.60 -8.45 -8.21
CA ALA A 89 4.15 -9.73 -8.75
C ALA A 89 5.32 -10.71 -9.00
N ALA A 90 6.45 -10.21 -9.51
CA ALA A 90 7.62 -11.03 -9.80
C ALA A 90 8.27 -11.66 -8.55
N THR A 91 7.95 -11.17 -7.35
CA THR A 91 8.42 -11.77 -6.08
C THR A 91 7.80 -13.13 -5.79
N GLY A 92 6.68 -13.47 -6.46
CA GLY A 92 5.90 -14.67 -6.19
C GLY A 92 5.12 -14.65 -4.87
N LYS A 93 5.19 -13.57 -4.09
CA LYS A 93 4.40 -13.38 -2.87
C LYS A 93 2.96 -12.98 -3.22
N LYS A 94 2.01 -13.26 -2.31
CA LYS A 94 0.62 -12.78 -2.46
C LYS A 94 0.60 -11.25 -2.48
N ILE A 95 -0.14 -10.67 -3.43
CA ILE A 95 -0.27 -9.23 -3.58
C ILE A 95 -1.64 -8.78 -3.10
N ILE A 96 -1.66 -8.01 -2.03
CA ILE A 96 -2.88 -7.37 -1.54
C ILE A 96 -2.87 -5.92 -2.06
N PHE A 97 -3.87 -5.47 -2.80
CA PHE A 97 -3.86 -4.10 -3.34
C PHE A 97 -5.22 -3.42 -3.15
N SER A 98 -5.20 -2.12 -2.84
CA SER A 98 -6.41 -1.34 -2.59
C SER A 98 -6.80 -0.49 -3.80
N THR A 99 -8.09 -0.28 -4.02
CA THR A 99 -8.63 0.37 -5.24
C THR A 99 -9.28 1.73 -4.98
N GLY A 100 -8.98 2.36 -3.84
CA GLY A 100 -9.56 3.67 -3.48
C GLY A 100 -9.03 4.80 -4.35
N MET A 101 -9.90 5.74 -4.73
CA MET A 101 -9.62 6.81 -5.70
C MET A 101 -9.23 6.32 -7.10
N SER A 102 -9.53 5.06 -7.43
CA SER A 102 -9.20 4.48 -8.74
C SER A 102 -10.44 4.37 -9.62
N THR A 103 -10.26 4.71 -10.89
CA THR A 103 -11.20 4.41 -11.96
C THR A 103 -11.17 2.93 -12.32
N TYR A 104 -12.21 2.43 -12.99
CA TYR A 104 -12.20 1.04 -13.48
C TYR A 104 -11.06 0.78 -14.46
N GLU A 105 -10.66 1.75 -15.29
CA GLU A 105 -9.55 1.62 -16.23
C GLU A 105 -8.21 1.42 -15.50
N GLU A 106 -7.98 2.17 -14.41
CA GLU A 106 -6.79 1.99 -13.58
C GLU A 106 -6.77 0.62 -12.88
N ILE A 107 -7.94 0.13 -12.44
CA ILE A 107 -8.06 -1.22 -11.86
C ILE A 107 -7.85 -2.29 -12.94
N ASP A 108 -8.39 -2.09 -14.15
CA ASP A 108 -8.21 -3.00 -15.28
C ASP A 108 -6.71 -3.17 -15.60
N ASN A 109 -5.97 -2.05 -15.68
CA ASN A 109 -4.52 -2.04 -15.88
C ASN A 109 -3.77 -2.75 -14.75
N ALA A 110 -4.14 -2.48 -13.49
CA ALA A 110 -3.53 -3.12 -12.33
C ALA A 110 -3.70 -4.64 -12.33
N VAL A 111 -4.90 -5.12 -12.68
CA VAL A 111 -5.18 -6.56 -12.80
C VAL A 111 -4.38 -7.19 -13.93
N GLU A 112 -4.23 -6.50 -15.07
CA GLU A 112 -3.37 -6.95 -16.17
C GLU A 112 -1.90 -7.07 -15.74
N TRP A 113 -1.37 -6.07 -15.02
CA TRP A 113 0.03 -6.08 -14.57
C TRP A 113 0.33 -7.17 -13.54
N LEU A 114 -0.68 -7.59 -12.77
CA LEU A 114 -0.61 -8.66 -11.77
C LEU A 114 -1.05 -10.03 -12.32
N GLN A 115 -1.26 -10.16 -13.63
CA GLN A 115 -1.74 -11.41 -14.22
C GLN A 115 -0.83 -12.60 -13.87
N GLY A 116 -1.42 -13.65 -13.30
CA GLY A 116 -0.71 -14.86 -12.87
C GLY A 116 -0.15 -14.82 -11.45
N ALA A 117 -0.22 -13.67 -10.76
CA ALA A 117 0.09 -13.59 -9.33
C ALA A 117 -1.09 -14.04 -8.46
N ASP A 118 -0.81 -14.50 -7.24
CA ASP A 118 -1.83 -14.65 -6.18
C ASP A 118 -2.21 -13.26 -5.68
N THR A 119 -3.48 -12.89 -5.78
CA THR A 119 -3.95 -11.52 -5.51
C THR A 119 -5.18 -11.47 -4.61
N LEU A 120 -5.25 -10.44 -3.79
CA LEU A 120 -6.43 -10.03 -3.03
C LEU A 120 -6.67 -8.53 -3.28
N MET A 121 -7.78 -8.22 -3.93
CA MET A 121 -8.20 -6.84 -4.16
C MET A 121 -8.97 -6.32 -2.95
N LEU A 122 -8.75 -5.07 -2.54
CA LEU A 122 -9.48 -4.44 -1.45
C LEU A 122 -10.26 -3.24 -1.97
N HIS A 123 -11.59 -3.34 -1.88
CA HIS A 123 -12.45 -2.16 -1.96
C HIS A 123 -12.15 -1.23 -0.80
N CYS A 124 -12.00 0.08 -1.06
CA CYS A 124 -11.84 1.06 0.00
C CYS A 124 -12.30 2.45 -0.42
N ASN A 125 -12.67 3.26 0.57
CA ASN A 125 -12.89 4.69 0.40
C ASN A 125 -11.74 5.45 1.05
N SER A 126 -11.07 6.33 0.30
CA SER A 126 -9.89 7.08 0.75
C SER A 126 -10.22 8.36 1.54
N SER A 127 -11.39 8.41 2.18
CA SER A 127 -11.83 9.50 3.05
C SER A 127 -11.55 9.14 4.51
N TYR A 128 -11.06 10.10 5.30
CA TYR A 128 -10.63 9.85 6.69
C TYR A 128 -11.25 10.88 7.66
N PRO A 129 -12.25 10.49 8.48
CA PRO A 129 -12.99 9.22 8.43
C PRO A 129 -13.94 9.16 7.21
N ALA A 130 -14.22 7.96 6.71
CA ALA A 130 -15.19 7.75 5.63
C ALA A 130 -16.62 7.79 6.19
N PRO A 131 -17.52 8.65 5.65
CA PRO A 131 -18.93 8.60 6.00
C PRO A 131 -19.57 7.24 5.67
N LEU A 132 -20.54 6.81 6.47
CA LEU A 132 -21.20 5.49 6.30
C LEU A 132 -21.87 5.36 4.93
N GLU A 133 -22.47 6.46 4.48
CA GLU A 133 -23.11 6.60 3.18
C GLU A 133 -22.15 6.44 1.99
N ASP A 134 -20.86 6.72 2.20
CA ASP A 134 -19.84 6.67 1.15
C ASP A 134 -19.07 5.34 1.13
N LEU A 135 -19.35 4.40 2.05
CA LEU A 135 -18.61 3.13 2.11
C LEU A 135 -18.85 2.26 0.88
N ASN A 136 -20.03 2.34 0.26
CA ASN A 136 -20.39 1.61 -0.96
C ASN A 136 -19.99 0.11 -0.94
N LEU A 137 -20.36 -0.62 0.11
CA LEU A 137 -19.92 -2.02 0.31
C LEU A 137 -20.37 -2.98 -0.80
N LEU A 138 -21.41 -2.62 -1.57
CA LEU A 138 -21.84 -3.37 -2.76
C LEU A 138 -20.75 -3.44 -3.83
N CYS A 139 -19.80 -2.49 -3.86
CA CYS A 139 -18.65 -2.50 -4.75
C CYS A 139 -17.81 -3.78 -4.62
N ILE A 140 -17.76 -4.41 -3.43
CA ILE A 140 -17.06 -5.68 -3.21
C ILE A 140 -17.63 -6.78 -4.13
N GLN A 141 -18.95 -6.83 -4.29
CA GLN A 141 -19.60 -7.81 -5.18
C GLN A 141 -19.30 -7.47 -6.64
N THR A 142 -19.44 -6.20 -7.04
CA THR A 142 -19.14 -5.73 -8.39
C THR A 142 -17.72 -6.07 -8.83
N LEU A 143 -16.72 -5.81 -7.96
CA LEU A 143 -15.31 -6.10 -8.26
C LEU A 143 -15.06 -7.61 -8.36
N ARG A 144 -15.68 -8.41 -7.48
CA ARG A 144 -15.55 -9.88 -7.50
C ARG A 144 -16.11 -10.46 -8.79
N GLU A 145 -17.27 -10.00 -9.22
CA GLU A 145 -17.92 -10.42 -10.47
C GLU A 145 -17.13 -9.99 -11.71
N LYS A 146 -16.61 -8.75 -11.71
CA LYS A 146 -15.86 -8.21 -12.86
C LYS A 146 -14.50 -8.90 -13.05
N TYR A 147 -13.76 -9.11 -11.97
CA TYR A 147 -12.35 -9.54 -12.05
C TYR A 147 -12.12 -11.00 -11.70
N GLY A 148 -13.12 -11.71 -11.16
CA GLY A 148 -13.00 -13.12 -10.82
C GLY A 148 -11.93 -13.43 -9.76
N CYS A 149 -11.58 -12.43 -8.93
CA CYS A 149 -10.55 -12.55 -7.89
C CYS A 149 -11.15 -12.45 -6.48
N GLU A 150 -10.33 -12.77 -5.47
CA GLU A 150 -10.69 -12.53 -4.07
C GLU A 150 -10.80 -11.02 -3.84
N VAL A 151 -11.92 -10.58 -3.25
CA VAL A 151 -12.16 -9.17 -2.93
C VAL A 151 -12.56 -9.01 -1.47
N GLY A 152 -11.77 -8.21 -0.74
CA GLY A 152 -11.99 -7.78 0.63
C GLY A 152 -12.30 -6.29 0.75
N TYR A 153 -12.20 -5.76 1.97
CA TYR A 153 -12.47 -4.37 2.31
C TYR A 153 -11.33 -3.77 3.14
N SER A 154 -10.97 -2.52 2.88
CA SER A 154 -10.08 -1.71 3.71
C SER A 154 -10.83 -0.44 4.12
N GLY A 155 -10.98 -0.23 5.42
CA GLY A 155 -11.65 0.93 6.02
C GLY A 155 -11.11 1.27 7.39
#